data_AF-A0A1H6L1Q7-F1
#
_entry.id   AF-A0A1H6L1Q7-F1
#
_cell.length_a   1.000
_cell.length_b   1.000
_cell.length_c   1.000
_cell.angle_alpha   90.00
_cell.angle_beta   90.00
_cell.angle_gamma   90.00
#
_symmetry.space_group_name_H-M   'P 1'
#
loop_
_entity.id
_entity.type
_entity.pdbx_description
1 polymer ?
#
loop_
_entity_poly.entity_id
_entity_poly.type
_entity_poly.pdbx_seq_one_letter_code
_entity_poly.pdbx_strand_id
1 'polypeptide(L)'
;MGEAGHKSRTREAVLATEPRCIYCAGPPDTLEHMPSRGMLRDKQRPSGMEFAACAACNNGTRGSDAVAALLSRIHPNNGEDSWQTVEMRKLISAVDAHAPGVREEMSQSGKSQSEWLRRSGSGLLQRVVRVHADGPKLHAYLSVYGAKLAMALYREHVGQALPLHGAVWCQFSLNGGMTQEHLDARVKILPVSGTLRQGRKNVADQFIYRFNCDERTVVAAVAQFHRGLWFTLFVSCDSKMIALFNRPDFLGLPASALIRPGELIQRLPPVGLGFS
;
A
#
# COMPACT_ATOMS: atom_id res chain seq x y z
N MET A 1 4.76 -6.51 26.49
CA MET A 1 5.52 -5.44 25.81
C MET A 1 4.72 -4.16 25.94
N GLY A 2 5.30 -3.15 26.58
CA GLY A 2 4.57 -1.98 27.06
C GLY A 2 4.14 -1.03 25.93
N GLU A 3 2.83 -0.77 25.85
CA GLU A 3 2.25 0.29 25.01
C GLU A 3 2.54 1.67 25.64
N ALA A 4 3.79 2.14 25.54
CA ALA A 4 4.09 3.53 25.81
C ALA A 4 3.50 4.39 24.68
N GLY A 5 2.62 5.34 25.02
CA GLY A 5 1.98 6.21 24.05
C GLY A 5 3.03 6.90 23.15
N HIS A 6 3.05 6.56 21.87
CA HIS A 6 3.96 7.17 20.90
C HIS A 6 3.69 8.67 20.83
N LYS A 7 4.62 9.47 21.37
CA LYS A 7 4.65 10.91 21.10
C LYS A 7 5.04 11.11 19.65
N SER A 8 4.39 12.06 18.98
CA SER A 8 4.74 12.46 17.62
C SER A 8 6.21 12.88 17.60
N ARG A 9 7.01 12.27 16.72
CA ARG A 9 8.41 12.66 16.49
C ARG A 9 8.41 13.87 15.55
N THR A 10 9.18 14.90 15.90
CA THR A 10 9.41 16.04 15.01
C THR A 10 10.17 15.59 13.76
N ARG A 11 9.93 16.24 12.62
CA ARG A 11 10.62 15.96 11.35
C ARG A 11 12.14 15.94 11.52
N GLU A 12 12.67 16.94 12.22
CA GLU A 12 14.10 17.13 12.46
C GLU A 12 14.69 15.92 13.20
N ALA A 13 13.98 15.43 14.22
CA ALA A 13 14.38 14.25 15.00
C ALA A 13 14.27 12.92 14.23
N VAL A 14 13.46 12.83 13.18
CA VAL A 14 13.43 11.64 12.30
C VAL A 14 14.58 11.71 11.30
N LEU A 15 14.75 12.86 10.65
CA LEU A 15 15.82 13.08 9.66
C LEU A 15 17.21 12.91 10.28
N ALA A 16 17.43 13.41 11.50
CA ALA A 16 18.72 13.33 12.17
C ALA A 16 19.15 11.89 12.53
N THR A 17 18.20 10.95 12.60
CA THR A 17 18.49 9.56 13.03
C THR A 17 18.75 8.60 11.87
N GLU A 18 18.54 9.02 10.63
CA GLU A 18 18.55 8.12 9.47
C GLU A 18 19.68 8.50 8.51
N PRO A 19 20.61 7.57 8.19
CA PRO A 19 21.76 7.88 7.34
C PRO A 19 21.40 8.06 5.85
N ARG A 20 20.20 7.63 5.44
CA ARG A 20 19.72 7.67 4.06
C ARG A 20 18.20 7.68 4.02
N CYS A 21 17.66 7.93 2.83
CA CYS A 21 16.27 7.67 2.48
C CYS A 21 15.89 6.22 2.78
N ILE A 22 14.74 5.99 3.41
CA ILE A 22 14.21 4.64 3.66
C ILE A 22 14.11 3.79 2.37
N TYR A 23 13.93 4.44 1.22
CA TYR A 23 13.70 3.78 -0.06
C TYR A 23 14.93 3.66 -0.97
N CYS A 24 16.01 4.42 -0.74
CA CYS A 24 17.17 4.43 -1.64
C CYS A 24 18.48 4.80 -0.92
N ALA A 25 19.57 4.98 -1.68
CA ALA A 25 20.87 5.37 -1.14
C ALA A 25 21.02 6.89 -0.89
N GLY A 26 20.11 7.72 -1.41
CA GLY A 26 20.21 9.18 -1.32
C GLY A 26 19.97 9.72 0.10
N PRO A 27 20.45 10.94 0.40
CA PRO A 27 20.24 11.57 1.71
C PRO A 27 18.76 11.90 1.93
N PRO A 28 18.24 11.79 3.17
CA PRO A 28 16.86 12.13 3.44
C PRO A 28 16.71 13.64 3.71
N ASP A 29 15.66 14.24 3.16
CA ASP A 29 15.34 15.66 3.29
C ASP A 29 13.83 15.90 3.49
N THR A 30 13.02 14.84 3.47
CA THR A 30 11.57 14.87 3.67
C THR A 30 11.12 13.79 4.65
N LEU A 31 9.90 13.95 5.16
CA LEU A 31 9.25 12.98 6.03
C LEU A 31 8.22 12.19 5.23
N GLU A 32 8.46 10.89 5.07
CA GLU A 32 7.49 9.95 4.53
C GLU A 32 6.52 9.54 5.64
N HIS A 33 5.25 9.40 5.28
CA HIS A 33 4.22 8.88 6.17
C HIS A 33 3.69 7.58 5.55
N MET A 34 3.85 6.45 6.24
CA MET A 34 3.28 5.17 5.77
C MET A 34 2.23 4.66 6.76
N PRO A 35 1.01 4.32 6.31
CA PRO A 35 0.41 4.76 5.06
C PRO A 35 0.37 6.28 4.91
N SER A 36 0.29 6.74 3.67
CA SER A 36 0.20 8.18 3.36
C SER A 36 -1.06 8.78 3.97
N ARG A 37 -1.05 10.09 4.25
CA ARG A 37 -2.23 10.77 4.84
C ARG A 37 -3.48 10.63 3.97
N GLY A 38 -3.31 10.55 2.64
CA GLY A 38 -4.42 10.36 1.70
C GLY A 38 -5.11 9.01 1.82
N MET A 39 -4.48 8.00 2.43
CA MET A 39 -5.09 6.71 2.69
C MET A 39 -6.15 6.75 3.78
N LEU A 40 -6.14 7.77 4.64
CA LEU A 40 -7.02 7.85 5.79
C LEU A 40 -8.09 8.93 5.60
N ARG A 41 -9.27 8.67 6.15
CA ARG A 41 -10.43 9.55 6.15
C ARG A 41 -10.04 10.92 6.68
N ASP A 42 -10.46 11.97 5.97
CA ASP A 42 -10.21 13.37 6.29
C ASP A 42 -8.72 13.70 6.52
N LYS A 43 -7.82 12.85 5.97
CA LYS A 43 -6.36 12.91 6.18
C LYS A 43 -5.96 12.87 7.66
N GLN A 44 -6.81 12.30 8.52
CA GLN A 44 -6.62 12.21 9.95
C GLN A 44 -5.76 11.01 10.33
N ARG A 45 -4.44 11.20 10.28
CA ARG A 45 -3.45 10.17 10.57
C ARG A 45 -2.92 10.26 12.02
N PRO A 46 -3.06 9.22 12.85
CA PRO A 46 -2.33 9.13 14.12
C PRO A 46 -0.82 9.11 13.89
N SER A 47 -0.04 9.58 14.87
CA SER A 47 1.43 9.43 14.84
C SER A 47 1.88 7.96 14.84
N GLY A 48 3.09 7.71 14.34
CA GLY A 48 3.69 6.39 14.15
C GLY A 48 4.03 6.14 12.68
N MET A 49 5.02 5.29 12.39
CA MET A 49 5.44 4.96 11.02
C MET A 49 5.78 6.17 10.14
N GLU A 50 6.41 7.19 10.71
CA GLU A 50 7.05 8.28 9.97
C GLU A 50 8.54 7.97 9.73
N PHE A 51 9.01 8.14 8.50
CA PHE A 51 10.35 7.73 8.09
C PHE A 51 11.06 8.82 7.31
N ALA A 52 12.39 8.84 7.42
CA ALA A 52 13.22 9.75 6.65
C ALA A 52 13.27 9.30 5.18
N ALA A 53 12.94 10.19 4.25
CA ALA A 53 12.96 9.91 2.81
C ALA A 53 13.55 11.08 2.03
N CYS A 54 14.11 10.81 0.86
CA CYS A 54 14.51 11.86 -0.07
C CYS A 54 13.28 12.36 -0.86
N ALA A 55 13.31 13.64 -1.26
CA ALA A 55 12.26 14.28 -2.02
C ALA A 55 11.99 13.56 -3.34
N ALA A 56 13.02 13.03 -4.00
CA ALA A 56 12.87 12.27 -5.24
C ALA A 56 11.98 11.03 -5.06
N CYS A 57 12.21 10.20 -4.02
CA CYS A 57 11.39 9.02 -3.78
C CYS A 57 10.00 9.38 -3.26
N ASN A 58 9.90 10.29 -2.29
CA ASN A 58 8.63 10.69 -1.69
C ASN A 58 7.70 11.35 -2.74
N ASN A 59 8.20 12.37 -3.44
CA ASN A 59 7.41 13.08 -4.45
C ASN A 59 7.25 12.28 -5.76
N GLY A 60 8.26 11.50 -6.14
CA GLY A 60 8.23 10.71 -7.39
C GLY A 60 7.26 9.53 -7.34
N THR A 61 6.87 9.09 -6.13
CA THR A 61 5.93 7.97 -5.96
C THR A 61 4.53 8.40 -5.53
N ARG A 62 4.23 9.71 -5.52
CA ARG A 62 2.92 10.24 -5.09
C ARG A 62 1.72 9.68 -5.90
N GLY A 63 1.94 9.32 -7.16
CA GLY A 63 0.91 8.67 -8.00
C GLY A 63 0.51 7.30 -7.46
N SER A 64 1.48 6.57 -6.91
CA SER A 64 1.27 5.27 -6.27
C SER A 64 0.42 5.42 -5.00
N ASP A 65 0.67 6.48 -4.20
CA ASP A 65 -0.16 6.81 -3.04
C ASP A 65 -1.59 7.19 -3.43
N ALA A 66 -1.77 7.98 -4.51
CA ALA A 66 -3.08 8.39 -5.00
C ALA A 66 -3.91 7.20 -5.51
N VAL A 67 -3.29 6.31 -6.27
CA VAL A 67 -3.92 5.08 -6.79
C VAL A 67 -4.32 4.15 -5.64
N ALA A 68 -3.44 3.89 -4.68
CA ALA A 68 -3.77 3.07 -3.51
C ALA A 68 -4.90 3.70 -2.67
N ALA A 69 -4.89 5.02 -2.50
CA ALA A 69 -5.93 5.74 -1.78
C ALA A 69 -7.29 5.63 -2.47
N LEU A 70 -7.34 5.74 -3.80
CA LEU A 70 -8.58 5.58 -4.57
C LEU A 70 -9.11 4.15 -4.43
N LEU A 71 -8.30 3.14 -4.75
CA LEU A 71 -8.74 1.75 -4.81
C LEU A 71 -9.11 1.18 -3.45
N SER A 72 -8.42 1.57 -2.39
CA SER A 72 -8.75 1.13 -1.03
C SER A 72 -10.17 1.53 -0.60
N ARG A 73 -10.72 2.61 -1.17
CA ARG A 73 -12.08 3.07 -0.88
C ARG A 73 -13.14 2.43 -1.76
N ILE A 74 -12.80 1.76 -2.85
CA ILE A 74 -13.80 1.13 -3.73
C ILE A 74 -14.38 -0.10 -3.03
N HIS A 75 -15.69 -0.11 -2.81
CA HIS A 75 -16.39 -1.27 -2.26
C HIS A 75 -17.89 -1.25 -2.64
N PRO A 76 -18.50 -2.39 -3.03
CA PRO A 76 -19.90 -2.45 -3.48
C PRO A 76 -20.94 -2.09 -2.40
N ASN A 77 -20.55 -2.07 -1.13
CA ASN A 77 -21.44 -1.67 -0.02
C ASN A 77 -21.33 -0.18 0.35
N ASN A 78 -20.55 0.61 -0.39
CA ASN A 78 -20.53 2.05 -0.18
C ASN A 78 -21.85 2.66 -0.69
N GLY A 79 -22.51 3.45 0.15
CA GLY A 79 -23.67 4.23 -0.28
C GLY A 79 -23.29 5.37 -1.22
N GLU A 80 -24.23 5.82 -2.04
CA GLU A 80 -24.03 6.92 -3.01
C GLU A 80 -23.53 8.21 -2.33
N ASP A 81 -24.07 8.53 -1.17
CA ASP A 81 -23.68 9.70 -0.35
C ASP A 81 -22.73 9.36 0.79
N SER A 82 -22.09 8.19 0.74
CA SER A 82 -21.10 7.81 1.76
C SER A 82 -19.87 8.72 1.67
N TRP A 83 -19.19 8.91 2.80
CA TRP A 83 -17.96 9.69 2.84
C TRP A 83 -16.89 9.11 1.90
N GLN A 84 -16.88 7.79 1.68
CA GLN A 84 -16.00 7.12 0.74
C GLN A 84 -16.23 7.63 -0.68
N THR A 85 -17.48 7.72 -1.13
CA THR A 85 -17.83 8.22 -2.47
C THR A 85 -17.39 9.67 -2.65
N VAL A 86 -17.59 10.52 -1.63
CA VAL A 86 -17.15 11.93 -1.65
C VAL A 86 -15.62 12.04 -1.74
N GLU A 87 -14.87 11.25 -0.96
CA GLU A 87 -13.41 11.24 -1.03
C GLU A 87 -12.88 10.64 -2.34
N MET A 88 -13.51 9.59 -2.85
CA MET A 88 -13.14 8.98 -4.13
C MET A 88 -13.19 9.99 -5.27
N ARG A 89 -14.22 10.84 -5.33
CA ARG A 89 -14.31 11.92 -6.33
C ARG A 89 -13.11 12.88 -6.27
N LYS A 90 -12.61 13.20 -5.07
CA LYS A 90 -11.42 14.04 -4.87
C LYS A 90 -10.12 13.31 -5.22
N LEU A 91 -10.09 11.99 -5.05
CA LEU A 91 -8.93 11.15 -5.37
C LEU A 91 -8.78 10.91 -6.87
N ILE A 92 -9.88 10.92 -7.64
CA ILE A 92 -9.84 10.82 -9.10
C ILE A 92 -8.95 11.92 -9.69
N SER A 93 -9.12 13.18 -9.28
CA SER A 93 -8.27 14.27 -9.79
C SER A 93 -6.79 14.11 -9.41
N ALA A 94 -6.50 13.51 -8.24
CA ALA A 94 -5.13 13.22 -7.84
C ALA A 94 -4.52 12.07 -8.67
N VAL A 95 -5.32 11.05 -9.00
CA VAL A 95 -4.91 9.96 -9.91
C VAL A 95 -4.67 10.50 -11.31
N ASP A 96 -5.55 11.34 -11.85
CA ASP A 96 -5.37 11.93 -13.18
C ASP A 96 -4.09 12.79 -13.24
N ALA A 97 -3.80 13.55 -12.18
CA ALA A 97 -2.63 14.44 -12.12
C ALA A 97 -1.31 13.72 -11.86
N HIS A 98 -1.31 12.56 -11.20
CA HIS A 98 -0.08 11.93 -10.68
C HIS A 98 0.12 10.48 -11.13
N ALA A 99 -0.89 9.86 -11.70
CA ALA A 99 -0.86 8.52 -12.25
C ALA A 99 -1.53 8.48 -13.64
N PRO A 100 -1.02 9.27 -14.61
CA PRO A 100 -1.67 9.44 -15.90
C PRO A 100 -1.85 8.11 -16.62
N GLY A 101 -3.03 7.92 -17.22
CA GLY A 101 -3.36 6.72 -17.96
C GLY A 101 -3.99 5.59 -17.12
N VAL A 102 -4.00 5.67 -15.79
CA VAL A 102 -4.61 4.64 -14.93
C VAL A 102 -6.13 4.66 -15.06
N ARG A 103 -6.75 5.84 -15.04
CA ARG A 103 -8.21 5.96 -15.17
C ARG A 103 -8.67 5.50 -16.54
N GLU A 104 -7.93 5.87 -17.59
CA GLU A 104 -8.18 5.45 -18.97
C GLU A 104 -8.07 3.92 -19.09
N GLU A 105 -7.04 3.32 -18.49
CA GLU A 105 -6.84 1.87 -18.44
C GLU A 105 -8.02 1.14 -17.76
N MET A 106 -8.52 1.67 -16.65
CA MET A 106 -9.68 1.11 -15.93
C MET A 106 -11.02 1.32 -16.66
N SER A 107 -11.09 2.30 -17.57
CA SER A 107 -12.33 2.70 -18.25
C SER A 107 -12.44 2.16 -19.68
N GLN A 108 -11.52 1.31 -20.12
CA GLN A 108 -11.55 0.72 -21.46
C GLN A 108 -12.82 -0.11 -21.69
N SER A 109 -13.29 -0.14 -22.94
CA SER A 109 -14.42 -0.98 -23.33
C SER A 109 -14.14 -2.45 -22.99
N GLY A 110 -15.15 -3.14 -22.45
CA GLY A 110 -15.03 -4.54 -22.00
C GLY A 110 -14.39 -4.73 -20.61
N LYS A 111 -13.86 -3.68 -19.96
CA LYS A 111 -13.37 -3.76 -18.58
C LYS A 111 -14.47 -3.66 -17.53
N SER A 112 -15.68 -3.25 -17.91
CA SER A 112 -16.79 -3.07 -16.99
C SER A 112 -17.99 -3.93 -17.33
N GLN A 113 -18.61 -4.53 -16.30
CA GLN A 113 -19.82 -5.34 -16.44
C GLN A 113 -20.81 -5.01 -15.31
N SER A 114 -22.08 -4.85 -15.68
CA SER A 114 -23.16 -4.76 -14.70
C SER A 114 -23.44 -6.13 -14.09
N GLU A 115 -23.48 -6.20 -12.76
CA GLU A 115 -23.77 -7.42 -12.02
C GLU A 115 -24.75 -7.14 -10.88
N TRP A 116 -25.41 -8.19 -10.40
CA TRP A 116 -26.24 -8.14 -9.19
C TRP A 116 -25.52 -8.83 -8.05
N LEU A 117 -25.25 -8.10 -6.97
CA LEU A 117 -24.67 -8.64 -5.75
C LEU A 117 -25.68 -8.58 -4.61
N ARG A 118 -25.65 -9.57 -3.71
CA ARG A 118 -26.40 -9.50 -2.46
C ARG A 118 -25.73 -8.48 -1.55
N ARG A 119 -26.49 -7.48 -1.11
CA ARG A 119 -26.05 -6.48 -0.13
C ARG A 119 -25.91 -7.15 1.23
N SER A 120 -24.70 -7.11 1.77
CA SER A 120 -24.38 -7.67 3.08
C SER A 120 -25.31 -7.11 4.16
N GLY A 121 -25.87 -7.99 5.00
CA GLY A 121 -26.76 -7.65 6.11
C GLY A 121 -28.24 -7.44 5.77
N SER A 122 -28.62 -7.24 4.50
CA SER A 122 -30.03 -7.01 4.12
C SER A 122 -30.64 -8.11 3.26
N GLY A 123 -29.83 -8.96 2.62
CA GLY A 123 -30.29 -10.01 1.70
C GLY A 123 -30.80 -9.49 0.35
N LEU A 124 -30.99 -8.17 0.20
CA LEU A 124 -31.45 -7.52 -1.04
C LEU A 124 -30.36 -7.57 -2.12
N LEU A 125 -30.79 -7.69 -3.38
CA LEU A 125 -29.90 -7.54 -4.53
C LEU A 125 -29.67 -6.06 -4.83
N GLN A 126 -28.42 -5.70 -5.11
CA GLN A 126 -28.03 -4.38 -5.59
C GLN A 126 -27.27 -4.53 -6.91
N ARG A 127 -27.55 -3.62 -7.84
CA ARG A 127 -26.82 -3.55 -9.10
C ARG A 127 -25.48 -2.86 -8.84
N VAL A 128 -24.40 -3.48 -9.27
CA VAL A 128 -23.04 -2.95 -9.20
C VAL A 128 -22.40 -2.96 -10.57
N VAL A 129 -21.34 -2.17 -10.74
CA VAL A 129 -20.45 -2.27 -11.89
C VAL A 129 -19.16 -2.91 -11.41
N ARG A 130 -18.87 -4.13 -11.88
CA ARG A 130 -17.56 -4.76 -11.71
C ARG A 130 -16.62 -4.14 -12.73
N VAL A 131 -15.42 -3.76 -12.27
CA VAL A 131 -14.34 -3.25 -13.13
C VAL A 131 -13.14 -4.18 -13.00
N HIS A 132 -12.67 -4.70 -14.13
CA HIS A 132 -11.42 -5.47 -14.23
C HIS A 132 -10.23 -4.53 -14.18
N ALA A 133 -9.67 -4.36 -12.98
CA ALA A 133 -8.56 -3.46 -12.70
C ALA A 133 -7.25 -4.28 -12.63
N ASP A 134 -6.79 -4.73 -13.79
CA ASP A 134 -5.65 -5.66 -13.97
C ASP A 134 -4.62 -5.16 -15.00
N GLY A 135 -4.73 -3.90 -15.41
CA GLY A 135 -3.84 -3.32 -16.41
C GLY A 135 -2.43 -3.01 -15.87
N PRO A 136 -1.44 -2.88 -16.77
CA PRO A 136 -0.04 -2.74 -16.41
C PRO A 136 0.29 -1.44 -15.66
N LYS A 137 -0.42 -0.33 -15.93
CA LYS A 137 -0.15 0.94 -15.23
C LYS A 137 -0.60 0.85 -13.79
N LEU A 138 -1.82 0.37 -13.57
CA LEU A 138 -2.36 0.12 -12.23
C LEU A 138 -1.45 -0.82 -11.44
N HIS A 139 -1.03 -1.92 -12.07
CA HIS A 139 -0.12 -2.90 -11.48
C HIS A 139 1.18 -2.26 -11.03
N ALA A 140 1.80 -1.42 -11.87
CA ALA A 140 3.02 -0.70 -11.54
C ALA A 140 2.85 0.22 -10.32
N TYR A 141 1.79 1.05 -10.29
CA TYR A 141 1.54 1.97 -9.17
C TYR A 141 1.26 1.24 -7.85
N LEU A 142 0.46 0.17 -7.88
CA LEU A 142 0.17 -0.62 -6.67
C LEU A 142 1.38 -1.42 -6.21
N SER A 143 2.19 -1.95 -7.12
CA SER A 143 3.44 -2.63 -6.78
C SER A 143 4.41 -1.69 -6.07
N VAL A 144 4.56 -0.46 -6.56
CA VAL A 144 5.37 0.57 -5.89
C VAL A 144 4.81 0.91 -4.50
N TYR A 145 3.48 1.03 -4.36
CA TYR A 145 2.88 1.29 -3.05
C TYR A 145 3.13 0.12 -2.08
N GLY A 146 2.95 -1.11 -2.54
CA GLY A 146 3.22 -2.33 -1.78
C GLY A 146 4.68 -2.41 -1.33
N ALA A 147 5.62 -2.04 -2.21
CA ALA A 147 7.04 -1.96 -1.87
C ALA A 147 7.35 -0.89 -0.82
N LYS A 148 6.77 0.31 -0.95
CA LYS A 148 6.89 1.37 0.05
C LYS A 148 6.39 0.90 1.43
N LEU A 149 5.24 0.23 1.45
CA LEU A 149 4.65 -0.31 2.67
C LEU A 149 5.49 -1.41 3.30
N ALA A 150 6.03 -2.34 2.50
CA ALA A 150 6.89 -3.40 3.00
C ALA A 150 8.19 -2.85 3.59
N MET A 151 8.85 -1.89 2.93
CA MET A 151 10.08 -1.26 3.45
C MET A 151 9.81 -0.48 4.75
N ALA A 152 8.64 0.16 4.87
CA ALA A 152 8.19 0.80 6.10
C ALA A 152 7.96 -0.21 7.24
N LEU A 153 7.27 -1.32 6.97
CA LEU A 153 7.06 -2.38 7.96
C LEU A 153 8.37 -3.05 8.37
N TYR A 154 9.31 -3.22 7.44
CA TYR A 154 10.67 -3.66 7.77
C TYR A 154 11.34 -2.68 8.72
N ARG A 155 11.34 -1.38 8.41
CA ARG A 155 11.93 -0.35 9.29
C ARG A 155 11.27 -0.29 10.66
N GLU A 156 9.95 -0.47 10.73
CA GLU A 156 9.16 -0.48 11.95
C GLU A 156 9.54 -1.65 12.86
N HIS A 157 9.67 -2.86 12.30
CA HIS A 157 9.84 -4.08 13.10
C HIS A 157 11.28 -4.57 13.23
N VAL A 158 12.17 -4.18 12.33
CA VAL A 158 13.61 -4.51 12.38
C VAL A 158 14.43 -3.34 12.95
N GLY A 159 13.89 -2.12 12.98
CA GLY A 159 14.57 -0.98 13.57
C GLY A 159 15.59 -0.28 12.68
N GLN A 160 15.76 -0.72 11.42
CA GLN A 160 16.64 -0.10 10.42
C GLN A 160 16.04 -0.17 9.02
N ALA A 161 16.43 0.76 8.14
CA ALA A 161 15.93 0.76 6.76
C ALA A 161 16.44 -0.48 6.01
N LEU A 162 15.59 -1.10 5.19
CA LEU A 162 15.93 -2.31 4.42
C LEU A 162 17.25 -2.09 3.65
N PRO A 163 18.33 -2.87 3.92
CA PRO A 163 19.61 -2.74 3.23
C PRO A 163 19.46 -2.71 1.70
N LEU A 164 20.35 -2.02 0.99
CA LEU A 164 20.23 -1.82 -0.46
C LEU A 164 20.25 -3.12 -1.28
N HIS A 165 20.87 -4.18 -0.75
CA HIS A 165 20.85 -5.52 -1.34
C HIS A 165 19.59 -6.34 -0.99
N GLY A 166 18.73 -5.81 -0.12
CA GLY A 166 17.47 -6.42 0.26
C GLY A 166 16.44 -6.38 -0.86
N ALA A 167 15.37 -7.16 -0.70
CA ALA A 167 14.30 -7.24 -1.67
C ALA A 167 12.93 -7.29 -0.99
N VAL A 168 11.94 -6.75 -1.70
CA VAL A 168 10.53 -6.84 -1.39
C VAL A 168 9.85 -7.66 -2.47
N TRP A 169 9.19 -8.75 -2.07
CA TRP A 169 8.10 -9.30 -2.86
C TRP A 169 6.78 -8.76 -2.31
N CYS A 170 5.93 -8.25 -3.19
CA CYS A 170 4.58 -7.81 -2.81
C CYS A 170 3.57 -8.34 -3.80
N GLN A 171 2.41 -8.73 -3.31
CA GLN A 171 1.22 -9.02 -4.10
C GLN A 171 0.06 -8.20 -3.57
N PHE A 172 -0.71 -7.58 -4.46
CA PHE A 172 -1.93 -6.89 -4.07
C PHE A 172 -3.19 -7.68 -4.47
N SER A 173 -4.29 -7.39 -3.79
CA SER A 173 -5.61 -7.90 -4.15
C SER A 173 -6.64 -6.81 -3.92
N LEU A 174 -7.59 -6.70 -4.83
CA LEU A 174 -8.72 -5.78 -4.72
C LEU A 174 -9.94 -6.52 -4.15
N ASN A 175 -10.99 -5.77 -3.81
CA ASN A 175 -12.23 -6.30 -3.25
C ASN A 175 -12.86 -7.48 -4.02
N GLY A 176 -12.66 -7.57 -5.33
CA GLY A 176 -13.17 -8.67 -6.16
C GLY A 176 -12.24 -9.88 -6.25
N GLY A 177 -10.97 -9.77 -5.81
CA GLY A 177 -9.94 -10.80 -5.94
C GLY A 177 -9.50 -11.45 -4.61
N MET A 178 -9.88 -10.88 -3.47
CA MET A 178 -9.59 -11.46 -2.15
C MET A 178 -10.84 -12.17 -1.61
N THR A 179 -10.83 -13.51 -1.57
CA THR A 179 -11.86 -14.28 -0.85
C THR A 179 -11.56 -14.28 0.65
N GLN A 180 -12.58 -14.48 1.49
CA GLN A 180 -12.39 -14.61 2.94
C GLN A 180 -11.46 -15.79 3.27
N GLU A 181 -11.60 -16.91 2.54
CA GLU A 181 -10.73 -18.08 2.69
C GLU A 181 -9.25 -17.76 2.40
N HIS A 182 -8.96 -17.03 1.32
CA HIS A 182 -7.59 -16.59 1.01
C HIS A 182 -7.04 -15.66 2.10
N LEU A 183 -7.87 -14.76 2.63
CA LEU A 183 -7.46 -13.88 3.71
C LEU A 183 -7.16 -14.68 4.99
N ASP A 184 -8.07 -15.58 5.39
CA ASP A 184 -7.93 -16.39 6.60
C ASP A 184 -6.69 -17.29 6.53
N ALA A 185 -6.44 -17.92 5.38
CA ALA A 185 -5.25 -18.72 5.14
C ALA A 185 -3.95 -17.91 5.31
N ARG A 186 -3.90 -16.69 4.78
CA ARG A 186 -2.74 -15.80 4.89
C ARG A 186 -2.57 -15.26 6.32
N VAL A 187 -3.67 -14.97 7.00
CA VAL A 187 -3.68 -14.38 8.34
C VAL A 187 -3.32 -15.41 9.41
N LYS A 188 -3.67 -16.68 9.22
CA LYS A 188 -3.44 -17.77 10.19
C LYS A 188 -1.97 -17.92 10.60
N ILE A 189 -1.04 -17.58 9.72
CA ILE A 189 0.41 -17.69 9.95
C ILE A 189 1.06 -16.40 10.48
N LEU A 190 0.27 -15.32 10.67
CA LEU A 190 0.73 -13.99 11.09
C LEU A 190 0.12 -13.63 12.45
N PRO A 191 0.80 -13.95 13.56
CA PRO A 191 0.20 -13.90 14.89
C PRO A 191 0.00 -12.47 15.41
N VAL A 192 0.85 -11.53 15.00
CA VAL A 192 0.84 -10.17 15.53
C VAL A 192 -0.02 -9.26 14.65
N SER A 193 -0.75 -8.33 15.25
CA SER A 193 -1.51 -7.30 14.54
C SER A 193 -1.03 -5.90 14.91
N GLY A 194 -1.04 -4.99 13.95
CA GLY A 194 -0.69 -3.59 14.11
C GLY A 194 -1.66 -2.65 13.37
N THR A 195 -1.70 -1.40 13.83
CA THR A 195 -2.39 -0.26 13.22
C THR A 195 -1.73 1.03 13.73
N LEU A 196 -2.04 2.19 13.13
CA LEU A 196 -1.61 3.47 13.68
C LEU A 196 -2.48 3.84 14.89
N ARG A 197 -1.84 4.26 15.99
CA ARG A 197 -2.51 4.64 17.24
C ARG A 197 -1.81 5.84 17.88
N GLN A 198 -2.60 6.80 18.36
CA GLN A 198 -2.13 7.96 19.12
C GLN A 198 -3.14 8.25 20.25
N GLY A 199 -2.71 8.01 21.49
CA GLY A 199 -3.61 8.05 22.64
C GLY A 199 -4.78 7.08 22.46
N ARG A 200 -6.02 7.57 22.60
CA ARG A 200 -7.25 6.77 22.39
C ARG A 200 -7.63 6.60 20.91
N LYS A 201 -7.05 7.40 20.02
CA LYS A 201 -7.35 7.35 18.59
C LYS A 201 -6.56 6.24 17.92
N ASN A 202 -7.24 5.42 17.11
CA ASN A 202 -6.62 4.47 16.21
C ASN A 202 -7.40 4.46 14.88
N VAL A 203 -6.86 3.80 13.87
CA VAL A 203 -7.46 3.70 12.53
C VAL A 203 -7.60 2.24 12.09
N ALA A 204 -7.84 1.32 13.02
CA ALA A 204 -7.94 -0.11 12.70
C ALA A 204 -9.06 -0.45 11.70
N ASP A 205 -10.08 0.41 11.60
CA ASP A 205 -11.17 0.33 10.63
C ASP A 205 -10.75 0.73 9.19
N GLN A 206 -9.61 1.43 9.04
CA GLN A 206 -9.12 1.97 7.79
C GLN A 206 -7.75 1.39 7.37
N PHE A 207 -6.92 1.04 8.34
CA PHE A 207 -5.62 0.42 8.14
C PHE A 207 -5.32 -0.54 9.29
N ILE A 208 -5.18 -1.80 8.94
CA ILE A 208 -4.72 -2.84 9.85
C ILE A 208 -3.75 -3.73 9.09
N TYR A 209 -2.75 -4.24 9.79
CA TYR A 209 -1.89 -5.27 9.24
C TYR A 209 -1.66 -6.37 10.26
N ARG A 210 -1.35 -7.55 9.76
CA ARG A 210 -0.84 -8.66 10.55
C ARG A 210 0.53 -9.03 10.03
N PHE A 211 1.43 -9.42 10.92
CA PHE A 211 2.80 -9.70 10.54
C PHE A 211 3.45 -10.79 11.39
N ASN A 212 4.57 -11.26 10.87
CA ASN A 212 5.55 -12.10 11.55
C ASN A 212 6.93 -11.62 11.13
N CYS A 213 7.88 -11.54 12.07
CA CYS A 213 9.23 -11.10 11.80
C CYS A 213 10.23 -11.81 12.71
N ASP A 214 11.47 -11.92 12.26
CA ASP A 214 12.59 -12.37 13.08
C ASP A 214 13.30 -11.22 13.81
N GLU A 215 12.76 -10.00 13.70
CA GLU A 215 13.33 -8.73 14.22
C GLU A 215 14.74 -8.40 13.69
N ARG A 216 15.19 -9.08 12.63
CA ARG A 216 16.57 -8.98 12.13
C ARG A 216 16.66 -8.83 10.63
N THR A 217 16.06 -9.76 9.90
CA THR A 217 16.29 -9.91 8.46
C THR A 217 15.04 -10.11 7.64
N VAL A 218 13.91 -10.52 8.23
CA VAL A 218 12.68 -10.88 7.51
C VAL A 218 11.45 -10.26 8.17
N VAL A 219 10.56 -9.70 7.35
CA VAL A 219 9.17 -9.41 7.72
C VAL A 219 8.23 -10.00 6.67
N ALA A 220 7.25 -10.75 7.14
CA ALA A 220 6.09 -11.18 6.36
C ALA A 220 4.85 -10.47 6.89
N ALA A 221 4.02 -9.90 6.03
CA ALA A 221 2.84 -9.16 6.45
C ALA A 221 1.67 -9.30 5.48
N VAL A 222 0.46 -9.17 6.02
CA VAL A 222 -0.76 -8.90 5.27
C VAL A 222 -1.31 -7.58 5.77
N ALA A 223 -1.44 -6.60 4.89
CA ALA A 223 -2.01 -5.30 5.20
C ALA A 223 -3.35 -5.12 4.48
N GLN A 224 -4.32 -4.54 5.18
CA GLN A 224 -5.64 -4.21 4.68
C GLN A 224 -5.86 -2.69 4.78
N PHE A 225 -6.36 -2.11 3.70
CA PHE A 225 -6.80 -0.73 3.64
C PHE A 225 -8.30 -0.66 3.37
N HIS A 226 -9.04 -0.15 4.36
CA HIS A 226 -10.49 -0.12 4.42
C HIS A 226 -11.05 -1.50 4.03
N ARG A 227 -11.77 -1.58 2.90
CA ARG A 227 -12.34 -2.82 2.36
C ARG A 227 -12.03 -3.00 0.87
N GLY A 228 -11.17 -2.17 0.29
CA GLY A 228 -10.94 -2.15 -1.14
C GLY A 228 -9.62 -2.78 -1.57
N LEU A 229 -8.61 -2.79 -0.68
CA LEU A 229 -7.24 -3.09 -1.04
C LEU A 229 -6.51 -3.87 0.05
N TRP A 230 -5.84 -4.95 -0.36
CA TRP A 230 -5.00 -5.77 0.48
C TRP A 230 -3.62 -5.93 -0.16
N PHE A 231 -2.61 -6.08 0.68
CA PHE A 231 -1.26 -6.46 0.28
C PHE A 231 -0.80 -7.68 1.07
N THR A 232 -0.21 -8.64 0.39
CA THR A 232 0.67 -9.66 0.98
C THR A 232 2.09 -9.26 0.68
N LEU A 233 2.91 -9.17 1.72
CA LEU A 233 4.24 -8.59 1.67
C LEU A 233 5.24 -9.57 2.27
N PHE A 234 6.35 -9.77 1.57
CA PHE A 234 7.55 -10.40 2.11
C PHE A 234 8.72 -9.48 1.83
N VAL A 235 9.48 -9.15 2.86
CA VAL A 235 10.63 -8.27 2.76
C VAL A 235 11.78 -8.86 3.53
N SER A 236 12.95 -8.92 2.89
CA SER A 236 14.13 -9.53 3.50
C SER A 236 15.45 -8.97 2.97
N CYS A 237 16.46 -8.98 3.82
CA CYS A 237 17.87 -8.84 3.42
C CYS A 237 18.67 -10.15 3.51
N ASP A 238 18.04 -11.25 3.94
CA ASP A 238 18.63 -12.59 3.92
C ASP A 238 18.67 -13.16 2.50
N SER A 239 19.83 -13.67 2.09
CA SER A 239 20.07 -14.14 0.72
C SER A 239 19.26 -15.37 0.35
N LYS A 240 18.94 -16.27 1.30
CA LYS A 240 18.11 -17.46 1.04
C LYS A 240 16.66 -17.06 0.80
N MET A 241 16.15 -16.11 1.59
CA MET A 241 14.81 -15.56 1.39
C MET A 241 14.71 -14.78 0.07
N ILE A 242 15.73 -14.01 -0.28
CA ILE A 242 15.77 -13.32 -1.58
C ILE A 242 15.79 -14.34 -2.74
N ALA A 243 16.55 -15.43 -2.62
CA ALA A 243 16.55 -16.49 -3.62
C ALA A 243 15.16 -17.13 -3.78
N LEU A 244 14.42 -17.32 -2.67
CA LEU A 244 13.03 -17.79 -2.68
C LEU A 244 12.11 -16.81 -3.45
N PHE A 245 12.23 -15.50 -3.22
CA PHE A 245 11.42 -14.50 -3.92
C PHE A 245 11.66 -14.46 -5.44
N ASN A 246 12.84 -14.88 -5.89
CA ASN A 246 13.20 -14.96 -7.31
C ASN A 246 12.72 -16.25 -7.98
N ARG A 247 12.12 -17.20 -7.24
CA ARG A 247 11.59 -18.41 -7.86
C ARG A 247 10.43 -18.08 -8.81
N PRO A 248 10.29 -18.81 -9.94
CA PRO A 248 9.19 -18.64 -10.87
C PRO A 248 7.81 -18.71 -10.19
N ASP A 249 7.68 -19.56 -9.17
CA ASP A 249 6.44 -19.72 -8.39
C ASP A 249 6.01 -18.42 -7.68
N PHE A 250 6.95 -17.55 -7.33
CA PHE A 250 6.67 -16.24 -6.72
C PHE A 250 6.49 -15.15 -7.77
N LEU A 251 7.31 -15.15 -8.82
CA LEU A 251 7.29 -14.13 -9.86
C LEU A 251 6.10 -14.28 -10.82
N GLY A 252 5.61 -15.51 -11.01
CA GLY A 252 4.47 -15.82 -11.86
C GLY A 252 3.11 -15.53 -11.21
N LEU A 253 3.08 -15.14 -9.94
CA LEU A 253 1.82 -14.85 -9.26
C LEU A 253 1.20 -13.56 -9.82
N PRO A 254 -0.11 -13.57 -10.12
CA PRO A 254 -0.79 -12.39 -10.63
C PRO A 254 -0.74 -11.27 -9.58
N ALA A 255 -0.73 -10.03 -10.05
CA ALA A 255 -0.68 -8.84 -9.20
C ALA A 255 0.51 -8.82 -8.23
N SER A 256 1.62 -9.47 -8.57
CA SER A 256 2.84 -9.48 -7.77
C SER A 256 4.01 -8.74 -8.43
N ALA A 257 4.98 -8.33 -7.62
CA ALA A 257 6.22 -7.71 -8.06
C ALA A 257 7.36 -7.98 -7.08
N LEU A 258 8.58 -8.05 -7.61
CA LEU A 258 9.83 -8.05 -6.86
C LEU A 258 10.55 -6.72 -7.06
N ILE A 259 10.79 -5.98 -5.98
CA ILE A 259 11.32 -4.61 -6.01
C ILE A 259 12.43 -4.46 -4.96
N ARG A 260 13.53 -3.81 -5.32
CA ARG A 260 14.63 -3.49 -4.39
C ARG A 260 14.66 -2.02 -3.99
N PRO A 261 15.33 -1.65 -2.88
CA PRO A 261 15.65 -0.25 -2.61
C PRO A 261 16.34 0.41 -3.81
N GLY A 262 15.91 1.63 -4.14
CA GLY A 262 16.38 2.38 -5.31
C GLY A 262 15.57 2.14 -6.59
N GLU A 263 14.75 1.08 -6.67
CA GLU A 263 14.03 0.75 -7.91
C GLU A 263 12.64 1.42 -8.01
N LEU A 264 12.10 2.02 -6.93
CA LEU A 264 10.69 2.47 -6.88
C LEU A 264 10.25 3.32 -8.09
N ILE A 265 11.04 4.33 -8.45
CA ILE A 265 10.70 5.27 -9.54
C ILE A 265 10.78 4.57 -10.90
N GLN A 266 11.75 3.69 -11.10
CA GLN A 266 11.96 2.96 -12.35
C GLN A 266 10.84 1.97 -12.64
N ARG A 267 10.09 1.56 -11.61
CA ARG A 267 8.93 0.69 -11.75
C ARG A 267 7.66 1.42 -12.18
N LEU A 268 7.64 2.76 -12.09
CA LEU A 268 6.47 3.53 -12.52
C LEU A 268 6.47 3.69 -14.05
N PRO A 269 5.29 3.74 -14.69
CA PRO A 269 5.20 4.09 -16.10
C PRO A 269 5.84 5.46 -16.33
N PRO A 270 6.54 5.66 -17.47
CA PRO A 270 7.06 6.98 -17.79
C PRO A 270 5.89 7.96 -17.85
N VAL A 271 6.04 9.10 -17.18
CA VAL A 271 5.13 10.23 -17.37
C VAL A 271 5.37 10.69 -18.79
N GLY A 272 4.44 10.36 -19.71
CA GLY A 272 4.51 10.88 -21.06
C GLY A 272 4.65 12.39 -20.96
N LEU A 273 5.71 12.95 -21.56
CA LEU A 273 5.78 14.38 -21.82
C LEU A 273 4.60 14.66 -22.74
N GLY A 274 3.46 15.02 -22.15
CA GLY A 274 2.30 15.42 -22.92
C GLY A 274 2.75 16.59 -23.77
N PHE A 275 2.71 16.42 -25.09
CA PHE A 275 2.69 17.56 -25.99
C PHE A 275 1.42 18.34 -25.63
N SER A 276 1.63 19.42 -24.88
CA SER A 276 0.67 20.49 -24.62
C SER A 276 0.22 21.12 -25.92
#